data_AF-A0A1H7FYB9-F1
#
_entry.id   AF-A0A1H7FYB9-F1
#
_cell.length_a   1.000
_cell.length_b   1.000
_cell.length_c   1.000
_cell.angle_alpha   90.00
_cell.angle_beta   90.00
_cell.angle_gamma   90.00
#
_symmetry.space_group_name_H-M   'P 1'
#
loop_
_entity.id
_entity.type
_entity.pdbx_description
1 polymer ?
#
loop_
_entity_poly.entity_id
_entity_poly.type
_entity_poly.pdbx_seq_one_letter_code
_entity_poly.pdbx_strand_id
1 'polypeptide(L)' 'MYFIFRCDCGRALYAKEGVATRKCVCGKTIKVKSRRIFQKVATREEASLAVQEMQDKIYGNTGFMKASDL' A
#
# COMPACT_ATOMS: atom_id res chain seq x y z
N MET A 1 -6.00 -10.53 -9.69
CA MET A 1 -5.75 -9.09 -9.43
C MET A 1 -5.07 -8.87 -8.08
N TYR A 2 -4.68 -7.64 -7.80
CA TYR A 2 -4.23 -7.16 -6.49
C TYR A 2 -5.20 -6.09 -5.97
N PHE A 3 -5.46 -6.13 -4.66
CA PHE A 3 -6.30 -5.17 -3.95
C PHE A 3 -5.44 -4.27 -3.10
N ILE A 4 -5.71 -2.97 -3.17
CA ILE A 4 -5.02 -1.97 -2.36
C ILE A 4 -5.99 -1.47 -1.29
N PHE A 5 -5.54 -1.48 -0.04
CA PHE A 5 -6.32 -1.12 1.15
C PHE A 5 -5.43 -0.46 2.20
N ARG A 6 -6.03 0.12 3.23
CA ARG A 6 -5.32 0.81 4.31
C ARG A 6 -5.39 0.00 5.60
N CYS A 7 -4.28 0.00 6.35
CA CYS A 7 -4.25 -0.47 7.73
C CYS A 7 -4.77 0.62 8.68
N ASP A 8 -5.19 0.22 9.88
CA ASP A 8 -5.55 1.16 10.96
C ASP A 8 -4.39 2.08 11.38
N CYS A 9 -3.13 1.68 11.13
CA CYS A 9 -1.97 2.54 11.37
C CYS A 9 -1.79 3.64 10.31
N GLY A 10 -2.69 3.73 9.33
CA GLY A 10 -2.64 4.74 8.28
C GLY A 10 -1.80 4.36 7.06
N ARG A 11 -1.07 3.23 7.08
CA ARG A 11 -0.29 2.78 5.91
C ARG A 11 -1.15 2.12 4.84
N ALA A 12 -0.86 2.40 3.57
CA ALA A 12 -1.38 1.65 2.44
C ALA A 12 -0.65 0.30 2.28
N LEU A 13 -1.39 -0.74 1.89
CA LEU A 13 -0.91 -2.10 1.65
C LEU A 13 -1.63 -2.68 0.44
N TYR A 14 -0.99 -3.65 -0.22
CA TYR A 14 -1.63 -4.44 -1.25
C TYR A 14 -1.64 -5.94 -0.90
N ALA A 15 -2.62 -6.67 -1.42
CA ALA A 15 -2.67 -8.13 -1.35
C ALA A 15 -3.16 -8.72 -2.67
N LYS A 16 -2.69 -9.92 -3.01
CA LYS A 16 -3.21 -10.67 -4.16
C LYS A 16 -4.65 -11.09 -3.85
N GLU A 17 -5.48 -11.08 -4.87
CA GLU A 17 -6.82 -11.63 -4.82
C GLU A 17 -6.81 -13.09 -4.34
N GLY A 18 -7.73 -13.42 -3.45
CA GLY A 18 -7.78 -14.71 -2.76
C GLY A 18 -7.08 -14.76 -1.40
N VAL A 19 -6.19 -13.80 -1.09
CA VAL A 19 -5.56 -13.73 0.23
C VAL A 19 -6.57 -13.25 1.28
N ALA A 20 -6.84 -14.08 2.28
CA ALA A 20 -7.78 -13.76 3.35
C ALA A 20 -7.24 -12.71 4.32
N THR A 21 -5.95 -12.82 4.68
CA THR A 21 -5.31 -11.95 5.69
C THR A 21 -3.93 -11.48 5.25
N ARG A 22 -3.58 -10.24 5.60
CA ARG A 22 -2.27 -9.64 5.37
C ARG A 22 -1.75 -9.04 6.68
N LYS A 23 -0.49 -9.31 7.02
CA LYS A 23 0.17 -8.67 8.16
C LYS A 23 0.73 -7.31 7.73
N CYS A 24 0.48 -6.27 8.52
CA CYS A 24 1.10 -4.96 8.36
C CYS A 24 2.43 -4.92 9.11
N VAL A 25 3.32 -4.03 8.68
CA VAL A 25 4.60 -3.74 9.35
C VAL A 25 4.40 -3.24 10.79
N CYS A 26 3.23 -2.66 11.12
CA CYS A 26 2.88 -2.29 12.50
C CYS A 26 2.54 -3.48 13.40
N GLY A 27 2.63 -4.73 12.89
CA GLY A 27 2.34 -5.95 13.63
C GLY A 27 0.89 -6.44 13.55
N LYS A 28 -0.05 -5.58 13.15
CA LYS A 28 -1.48 -5.93 13.03
C LYS A 28 -1.76 -6.85 11.84
N THR A 29 -2.62 -7.85 12.05
CA THR A 29 -3.14 -8.73 10.99
C THR A 29 -4.48 -8.23 10.49
N ILE A 30 -4.59 -8.02 9.18
CA ILE A 30 -5.74 -7.38 8.54
C ILE A 30 -6.48 -8.41 7.70
N LYS A 31 -7.79 -8.55 7.91
CA LYS A 31 -8.67 -9.30 6.99
C LYS A 31 -8.91 -8.45 5.75
N VAL A 32 -8.53 -8.94 4.57
CA VAL A 32 -8.56 -8.15 3.32
C VAL A 32 -9.99 -7.85 2.90
N LYS A 33 -10.88 -8.85 2.93
CA LYS A 33 -12.30 -8.70 2.53
C LYS A 33 -13.11 -7.77 3.44
N SER A 34 -12.67 -7.55 4.69
CA SER A 34 -13.38 -6.67 5.63
C SER A 34 -12.97 -5.20 5.49
N ARG A 35 -11.98 -4.89 4.64
CA ARG A 35 -11.50 -3.52 4.45
C ARG A 35 -12.05 -2.93 3.17
N ARG A 36 -12.20 -1.60 3.18
CA ARG A 36 -12.51 -0.83 1.99
C ARG A 36 -11.33 -0.91 1.02
N ILE A 37 -11.60 -1.45 -0.18
CA ILE A 37 -10.62 -1.54 -1.27
C ILE A 37 -10.64 -0.19 -2.02
N PHE A 38 -9.50 0.47 -2.10
CA PHE A 38 -9.38 1.75 -2.81
C PHE A 38 -9.21 1.55 -4.31
N GLN A 39 -8.41 0.56 -4.69
CA GLN A 39 -8.07 0.29 -6.08
C GLN A 39 -7.83 -1.20 -6.28
N LYS A 40 -8.10 -1.66 -7.50
CA LYS A 40 -7.77 -2.99 -7.98
C LYS A 40 -6.82 -2.85 -9.17
N VAL A 41 -5.73 -3.60 -9.17
CA VAL A 41 -4.70 -3.55 -10.21
C VAL A 41 -4.37 -4.97 -10.69
N ALA A 42 -3.86 -5.10 -11.91
CA ALA A 42 -3.65 -6.40 -12.53
C ALA A 42 -2.32 -7.01 -12.06
N THR A 43 -1.25 -6.20 -12.07
CA THR A 43 0.11 -6.66 -11.83
C THR A 43 0.60 -6.33 -10.42
N ARG A 44 1.67 -7.01 -10.00
CA ARG A 44 2.32 -6.75 -8.71
C ARG A 44 3.05 -5.40 -8.71
N GLU A 45 3.65 -5.06 -9.84
CA GLU A 45 4.40 -3.81 -10.03
C GLU A 45 3.48 -2.61 -9.88
N GLU A 46 2.33 -2.61 -10.55
CA GLU A 46 1.29 -1.60 -10.39
C GLU A 46 0.83 -1.48 -8.94
N ALA A 47 0.66 -2.61 -8.24
CA ALA A 47 0.25 -2.61 -6.84
C ALA A 47 1.29 -1.96 -5.92
N SER A 48 2.56 -2.20 -6.20
CA SER A 48 3.66 -1.60 -5.45
C SER A 48 3.74 -0.10 -5.70
N LEU A 49 3.64 0.32 -6.96
CA LEU A 49 3.70 1.72 -7.35
C LEU A 49 2.52 2.50 -6.75
N ALA A 50 1.29 1.98 -6.86
CA ALA A 50 0.11 2.64 -6.32
C ALA A 50 0.14 2.76 -4.78
N VAL A 51 0.71 1.78 -4.07
CA VAL A 51 0.95 1.89 -2.63
C VAL A 51 1.98 2.97 -2.33
N GLN A 52 3.08 3.03 -3.08
CA GLN A 52 4.11 4.06 -2.91
C GLN A 52 3.54 5.45 -3.12
N GLU A 53 2.85 5.70 -4.25
CA GLU A 53 2.23 6.99 -4.54
C GLU A 53 1.21 7.42 -3.47
N MET A 54 0.42 6.49 -2.94
CA MET A 54 -0.50 6.80 -1.84
C MET A 54 0.24 7.16 -0.55
N GLN A 55 1.35 6.48 -0.26
CA GLN A 55 2.14 6.77 0.92
C GLN A 55 2.82 8.14 0.79
N ASP A 56 3.37 8.45 -0.38
CA ASP A 56 4.01 9.74 -0.66
C ASP A 56 3.00 10.88 -0.60
N LYS A 57 1.76 10.68 -1.06
CA LYS A 57 0.67 11.66 -0.92
C LYS A 57 0.24 11.89 0.54
N ILE A 58 0.26 10.85 1.37
CA ILE A 58 -0.17 10.95 2.78
C ILE A 58 0.91 11.58 3.66
N TYR A 59 2.16 11.16 3.49
CA TYR A 59 3.26 11.50 4.39
C TYR A 59 4.22 12.54 3.80
N GLY A 60 4.08 12.87 2.51
CA GLY A 60 5.02 13.72 1.79
C GLY A 60 6.34 12.98 1.51
N ASN A 61 7.09 13.50 0.56
CA ASN A 61 8.48 13.06 0.42
C ASN A 61 9.28 13.62 1.59
N THR A 62 9.90 12.75 2.38
CA THR A 62 10.93 13.17 3.33
C THR A 62 12.02 13.84 2.51
N GLY A 63 12.42 15.09 2.79
CA GLY A 63 13.27 15.94 1.94
C GLY A 63 14.64 15.40 1.48
N PHE A 64 14.89 14.10 1.63
CA PHE A 64 15.85 13.33 0.86
C PHE A 64 15.51 13.38 -0.63
N MET A 65 16.43 13.96 -1.38
CA MET A 65 16.43 14.05 -2.83
C MET A 65 17.57 13.19 -3.37
N LYS A 66 17.46 12.74 -4.63
CA LYS A 66 18.57 12.02 -5.25
C LYS A 66 19.75 12.99 -5.39
N ALA A 67 20.97 12.47 -5.39
CA ALA A 67 22.16 13.29 -5.63
C ALA A 67 22.12 14.04 -6.97
N SER A 68 21.35 13.55 -7.95
CA SER A 68 21.11 14.21 -9.23
C SER A 68 20.14 15.39 -9.16
N ASP A 69 19.31 15.44 -8.11
CA ASP A 69 18.28 16.46 -7.90
C ASP A 69 18.74 17.52 -6.88
N LEU A 70 20.04 17.57 -6.58
CA LEU A 70 20.68 18.43 -5.57
C LEU A 70 21.29 19.69 -6.19
#